data_AF-A0A250B4D2-F1
#
_entry.id   AF-A0A250B4D2-F1
#
_cell.length_a   1.000
_cell.length_b   1.000
_cell.length_c   1.000
_cell.angle_alpha   90.00
_cell.angle_beta   90.00
_cell.angle_gamma   90.00
#
_symmetry.space_group_name_H-M   'P 1'
#
loop_
_entity.id
_entity.type
_entity.pdbx_description
1 polymer ?
#
loop_
_entity_poly.entity_id
_entity_poly.type
_entity_poly.pdbx_seq_one_letter_code
_entity_poly.pdbx_strand_id
1 'polypeptide(L)'
;MAFIRKPQTILSVPNTESLNEQEFNELVTELSAQGFTHSSEVSEYIVKNNLGAKYKNISGVLQMKKRGDEWSFDGGFPPDIYARLCQKLKLKNKGSQARPGEFTPYKNVK
;
A
#
# COMPACT_ATOMS: atom_id res chain seq x y z
N MET A 1 -10.59 -45.28 20.67
CA MET A 1 -9.51 -44.27 20.72
C MET A 1 -8.96 -44.08 19.31
N ALA A 2 -9.18 -42.91 18.69
CA ALA A 2 -8.27 -42.29 17.71
C ALA A 2 -8.96 -41.04 17.12
N PHE A 3 -8.33 -39.89 17.37
CA PHE A 3 -8.69 -38.56 16.88
C PHE A 3 -8.57 -38.47 15.36
N ILE A 4 -9.60 -37.98 14.67
CA ILE A 4 -9.49 -37.45 13.31
C ILE A 4 -10.05 -36.03 13.31
N ARG A 5 -9.27 -35.14 12.70
CA ARG A 5 -9.16 -33.71 12.99
C ARG A 5 -10.42 -32.95 12.57
N LYS A 6 -10.88 -32.06 13.45
CA LYS A 6 -11.94 -31.09 13.19
C LYS A 6 -11.63 -30.32 11.89
N PRO A 7 -12.63 -30.04 11.04
CA PRO A 7 -12.45 -29.11 9.93
C PRO A 7 -11.97 -27.77 10.50
N GLN A 8 -10.87 -27.24 9.97
CA GLN A 8 -10.43 -25.90 10.34
C GLN A 8 -11.50 -24.92 9.90
N THR A 9 -12.21 -24.38 10.88
CA THR A 9 -13.05 -23.21 10.79
C THR A 9 -12.28 -22.13 10.05
N ILE A 10 -12.68 -21.80 8.82
CA ILE A 10 -12.33 -20.52 8.21
C ILE A 10 -12.99 -19.49 9.13
N LEU A 11 -12.19 -18.90 10.02
CA LEU A 11 -12.60 -17.75 10.81
C LEU A 11 -12.90 -16.63 9.81
N SER A 12 -14.16 -16.54 9.39
CA SER A 12 -14.77 -15.30 8.95
C SER A 12 -14.74 -14.37 10.16
N VAL A 13 -13.59 -13.75 10.40
CA VAL A 13 -13.51 -12.63 11.33
C VAL A 13 -14.57 -11.63 10.87
N PRO A 14 -15.51 -11.21 11.72
CA PRO A 14 -16.34 -10.06 11.40
C PRO A 14 -15.42 -8.85 11.53
N ASN A 15 -14.52 -8.68 10.55
CA ASN A 15 -13.68 -7.50 10.52
C ASN A 15 -14.64 -6.38 10.18
N THR A 16 -14.94 -5.55 11.17
CA THR A 16 -15.28 -4.16 10.91
C THR A 16 -14.02 -3.54 10.30
N GLU A 17 -13.69 -3.93 9.05
CA GLU A 17 -12.56 -3.38 8.32
C GLU A 17 -12.83 -1.88 8.32
N SER A 18 -11.94 -1.11 8.96
CA SER A 18 -11.94 0.33 8.72
C SER A 18 -11.86 0.55 7.21
N LEU A 19 -12.49 1.60 6.68
CA LEU A 19 -12.42 1.93 5.25
C LEU A 19 -10.96 1.89 4.72
N ASN A 20 -9.99 2.20 5.59
CA ASN A 20 -8.58 2.11 5.32
C ASN A 20 -8.09 0.67 5.00
N GLU A 21 -8.55 -0.35 5.73
CA GLU A 21 -8.19 -1.76 5.48
C GLU A 21 -8.84 -2.30 4.22
N GLN A 22 -10.10 -1.92 3.94
CA GLN A 22 -10.77 -2.30 2.70
C GLN A 22 -10.02 -1.75 1.49
N GLU A 23 -9.73 -0.45 1.47
CA GLU A 23 -8.97 0.19 0.39
C GLU A 23 -7.57 -0.42 0.24
N PHE A 24 -6.93 -0.79 1.36
CA PHE A 24 -5.63 -1.46 1.32
C PHE A 24 -5.70 -2.85 0.68
N ASN A 25 -6.71 -3.66 1.05
CA ASN A 25 -6.88 -4.99 0.49
C ASN A 25 -7.25 -4.95 -1.00
N GLU A 26 -8.06 -3.97 -1.41
CA GLU A 26 -8.37 -3.73 -2.83
C GLU A 26 -7.10 -3.31 -3.60
N LEU A 27 -6.31 -2.39 -3.07
CA LEU A 27 -5.04 -1.96 -3.65
C LEU A 27 -4.07 -3.14 -3.82
N VAL A 28 -3.91 -3.97 -2.79
CA VAL A 28 -3.04 -5.16 -2.85
C VAL A 28 -3.53 -6.13 -3.92
N THR A 29 -4.84 -6.35 -4.02
CA THR A 29 -5.43 -7.26 -5.01
C THR A 29 -5.20 -6.77 -6.43
N GLU A 30 -5.44 -5.47 -6.68
CA GLU A 30 -5.22 -4.85 -7.99
C GLU A 30 -3.74 -4.91 -8.40
N LEU A 31 -2.83 -4.53 -7.51
CA LEU A 31 -1.39 -4.55 -7.78
C LEU A 31 -0.82 -5.97 -7.89
N SER A 32 -1.37 -6.94 -7.15
CA SER A 32 -0.98 -8.35 -7.24
C SER A 32 -1.38 -8.95 -8.59
N ALA A 33 -2.49 -8.51 -9.18
CA ALA A 33 -2.92 -8.97 -10.50
C ALA A 33 -1.97 -8.52 -11.61
N GLN A 34 -1.25 -7.41 -11.42
CA GLN A 34 -0.29 -6.87 -12.38
C GLN A 34 1.08 -7.57 -12.34
N GLY A 35 1.40 -8.31 -11.27
CA GLY A 35 2.64 -9.09 -11.18
C GLY A 35 3.93 -8.26 -11.08
N PHE A 36 3.87 -7.08 -10.48
CA PHE A 36 5.04 -6.20 -10.32
C PHE A 36 6.18 -6.88 -9.54
N THR A 37 7.42 -6.58 -9.94
CA THR A 37 8.61 -7.15 -9.27
C THR A 37 9.36 -6.09 -8.46
N HIS A 38 9.26 -4.82 -8.87
CA HIS A 38 9.94 -3.69 -8.23
C HIS A 38 8.96 -2.65 -7.70
N SER A 39 9.34 -2.01 -6.60
CA SER A 39 8.56 -0.92 -5.98
C SER A 39 8.39 0.29 -6.90
N SER A 40 9.33 0.55 -7.82
CA SER A 40 9.23 1.63 -8.80
C SER A 40 8.08 1.43 -9.78
N GLU A 41 7.81 0.18 -10.18
CA GLU A 41 6.70 -0.16 -11.09
C GLU A 41 5.36 0.10 -10.41
N VAL A 42 5.27 -0.24 -9.13
CA VAL A 42 4.09 0.05 -8.30
C VAL A 42 3.84 1.55 -8.19
N SER A 43 4.87 2.34 -7.87
CA SER A 43 4.74 3.80 -7.79
C SER A 43 4.33 4.43 -9.13
N GLU A 44 4.90 3.97 -10.24
CA GLU A 44 4.52 4.46 -11.57
C GLU A 44 3.05 4.11 -11.90
N TYR A 45 2.62 2.88 -11.60
CA TYR A 45 1.24 2.46 -11.81
C TYR A 45 0.25 3.26 -10.97
N ILE A 46 0.58 3.56 -9.71
CA ILE A 46 -0.24 4.38 -8.81
C ILE A 46 -0.49 5.76 -9.41
N VAL A 47 0.55 6.42 -9.93
CA VAL A 47 0.43 7.75 -10.55
C VAL A 47 -0.32 7.67 -11.86
N LYS A 48 0.04 6.72 -12.72
CA LYS A 48 -0.55 6.56 -14.06
C LYS A 48 -2.05 6.29 -14.00
N ASN A 49 -2.51 5.51 -13.03
CA ASN A 49 -3.93 5.18 -12.84
C ASN A 49 -4.62 6.07 -11.81
N ASN A 50 -3.93 7.07 -11.26
CA ASN A 50 -4.44 7.97 -10.23
C ASN A 50 -5.08 7.21 -9.04
N LEU A 51 -4.41 6.15 -8.57
CA LEU A 51 -4.90 5.33 -7.48
C LEU A 51 -4.99 6.10 -6.15
N GLY A 52 -4.22 7.18 -6.01
CA GLY A 52 -4.35 8.12 -4.91
C GLY A 52 -5.76 8.73 -4.83
N ALA A 53 -6.33 9.16 -5.96
CA ALA A 53 -7.70 9.67 -6.00
C ALA A 53 -8.76 8.59 -5.80
N LYS A 54 -8.45 7.33 -6.12
CA LYS A 54 -9.34 6.18 -5.89
C LYS A 54 -9.39 5.78 -4.42
N TYR A 55 -8.23 5.71 -3.76
CA TYR A 55 -8.07 5.25 -2.38
C TYR A 55 -7.77 6.41 -1.41
N LYS A 56 -8.70 7.38 -1.31
CA LYS A 56 -8.48 8.65 -0.60
C LYS A 56 -8.30 8.50 0.91
N ASN A 57 -8.72 7.38 1.49
CA ASN A 57 -8.63 7.17 2.93
C ASN A 57 -7.21 6.74 3.35
N ILE A 58 -6.48 6.07 2.45
CA ILE A 58 -5.11 5.61 2.66
C ILE A 58 -4.06 6.37 1.84
N SER A 59 -4.47 7.33 1.01
CA SER A 59 -3.59 8.13 0.17
C SER A 59 -3.49 9.58 0.65
N GLY A 60 -2.48 10.27 0.13
CA GLY A 60 -2.20 11.65 0.43
C GLY A 60 -1.07 12.19 -0.44
N VAL A 61 -0.47 13.26 0.03
CA VAL A 61 0.75 13.81 -0.56
C VAL A 61 1.93 13.29 0.25
N LEU A 62 2.82 12.54 -0.40
CA LEU A 62 4.06 12.07 0.22
C LEU A 62 5.25 12.85 -0.33
N GLN A 63 5.96 13.59 0.52
CA GLN A 63 7.22 14.18 0.13
C GLN A 63 8.31 13.12 0.03
N MET A 64 9.12 13.20 -1.02
CA MET A 64 10.26 12.33 -1.27
C MET A 64 11.53 13.17 -1.35
N LYS A 65 12.60 12.70 -0.72
CA LYS A 65 13.91 13.36 -0.74
C LYS A 65 14.97 12.44 -1.30
N LYS A 66 15.77 12.90 -2.26
CA LYS A 66 16.92 12.16 -2.78
C LYS A 66 18.05 13.12 -3.16
N ARG A 67 19.21 12.98 -2.51
CA ARG A 67 20.45 13.73 -2.85
C ARG A 67 20.30 15.25 -2.96
N GLY A 68 19.38 15.86 -2.19
CA GLY A 68 19.14 17.30 -2.20
C GLY A 68 17.91 17.71 -3.01
N ASP A 69 17.40 16.84 -3.89
CA ASP A 69 16.11 17.03 -4.55
C ASP A 69 14.96 16.61 -3.63
N GLU A 70 13.95 17.46 -3.54
CA GLU A 70 12.68 17.19 -2.88
C GLU A 70 11.55 17.27 -3.91
N TRP A 71 10.70 16.24 -3.97
CA TRP A 71 9.48 16.28 -4.78
C TRP A 71 8.30 15.73 -4.00
N SER A 72 7.12 16.27 -4.27
CA SER A 72 5.87 15.81 -3.67
C SER A 72 5.21 14.80 -4.60
N PHE A 73 4.86 13.64 -4.05
CA PHE A 73 4.13 12.59 -4.73
C PHE A 73 2.65 12.71 -4.39
N ASP A 74 1.90 13.36 -5.27
CA ASP A 74 0.45 13.45 -5.17
C ASP A 74 -0.17 12.07 -5.44
N GLY A 75 -0.95 11.57 -4.50
CA GLY A 75 -1.45 10.20 -4.49
C GLY A 75 -0.47 9.19 -3.90
N GLY A 76 0.50 9.65 -3.11
CA GLY A 76 1.39 8.80 -2.33
C GLY A 76 0.68 8.09 -1.18
N PHE A 77 1.22 6.95 -0.78
CA PHE A 77 0.77 6.20 0.38
C PHE A 77 1.72 6.46 1.55
N PRO A 78 1.23 6.44 2.81
CA PRO A 78 2.08 6.60 3.97
C PRO A 78 3.13 5.47 4.02
N PRO A 79 4.31 5.75 4.58
CA PRO A 79 5.42 4.80 4.60
C PRO A 79 5.06 3.46 5.24
N ASP A 80 4.24 3.44 6.30
CA ASP A 80 3.74 2.22 6.93
C ASP A 80 2.89 1.35 5.99
N ILE A 81 1.93 1.97 5.27
CA ILE A 81 1.08 1.26 4.31
C ILE A 81 1.93 0.74 3.16
N TYR A 82 2.85 1.57 2.65
CA TYR A 82 3.72 1.20 1.55
C TYR A 82 4.69 0.07 1.92
N ALA A 83 5.21 0.07 3.15
CA ALA A 83 6.04 -1.03 3.67
C ALA A 83 5.25 -2.34 3.77
N ARG A 84 4.00 -2.28 4.28
CA ARG A 84 3.10 -3.45 4.35
C ARG A 84 2.75 -3.98 2.95
N LEU A 85 2.51 -3.08 1.99
CA LEU A 85 2.27 -3.41 0.59
C LEU A 85 3.46 -4.15 -0.04
N CYS A 86 4.67 -3.63 0.15
CA CYS A 86 5.90 -4.24 -0.35
C CYS A 86 6.12 -5.65 0.22
N GLN A 87 5.83 -5.86 1.51
CA GLN A 87 5.90 -7.19 2.13
C GLN A 87 4.87 -8.16 1.55
N LYS A 88 3.62 -7.71 1.35
CA LYS A 88 2.54 -8.53 0.76
C LYS A 88 2.85 -8.95 -0.67
N LEU A 89 3.32 -8.01 -1.49
CA LEU A 89 3.66 -8.24 -2.89
C LEU A 89 5.06 -8.85 -3.09
N LYS A 90 5.81 -9.10 -2.00
CA LYS A 90 7.20 -9.61 -2.02
C LYS A 90 8.11 -8.80 -2.96
N LEU A 91 7.89 -7.48 -3.02
CA LEU A 91 8.65 -6.60 -3.91
C LEU A 91 10.10 -6.53 -3.45
N LYS A 92 11.03 -6.63 -4.41
CA LYS A 92 12.45 -6.45 -4.12
C LYS A 92 12.72 -4.95 -3.98
N ASN A 93 13.20 -4.54 -2.81
CA ASN A 93 13.65 -3.17 -2.62
C ASN A 93 14.94 -2.97 -3.44
N LYS A 94 14.91 -2.06 -4.42
CA LYS A 94 16.07 -1.78 -5.27
C LYS A 94 17.11 -0.87 -4.62
N GLY A 95 17.09 -0.72 -3.29
CA GLY A 95 18.04 0.13 -2.56
C GLY A 95 17.95 1.58 -3.03
N SER A 96 16.72 2.10 -3.19
CA SER A 96 16.57 3.52 -3.52
C SER A 96 17.10 4.36 -2.36
N GLN A 97 18.02 5.29 -2.65
CA GLN A 97 18.46 6.30 -1.68
C GLN A 97 17.37 7.35 -1.40
N ALA A 98 16.20 7.26 -2.07
CA ALA A 98 15.07 8.12 -1.79
C ALA A 98 14.51 7.82 -0.39
N ARG A 99 14.38 8.85 0.43
CA ARG A 99 13.80 8.76 1.76
C ARG A 99 12.40 9.38 1.73
N PRO A 100 11.37 8.68 2.25
CA PRO A 100 10.08 9.32 2.50
C PRO A 100 10.30 10.44 3.53
N GLY A 101 9.76 11.61 3.23
CA GLY A 101 9.72 12.78 4.08
C GLY A 101 8.38 12.89 4.80
N GLU A 102 7.80 14.09 4.76
CA GLU A 102 6.49 14.35 5.35
C GLU A 102 5.36 13.69 4.54
N PHE A 103 4.38 13.15 5.24
CA PHE A 103 3.17 12.59 4.64
C PHE A 103 1.94 13.35 5.12
N THR A 104 1.15 13.84 4.16
CA THR A 104 -0.07 14.58 4.41
C THR A 104 -1.26 13.80 3.84
N PRO A 105 -2.07 13.12 4.68
CA PRO A 105 -3.23 12.36 4.21
C PRO A 105 -4.30 13.29 3.62
N TYR A 106 -4.98 12.87 2.55
CA TYR A 106 -6.04 13.69 1.95
C TYR A 106 -7.18 14.01 2.91
N LYS A 107 -7.48 13.11 3.86
CA LYS A 107 -8.46 13.33 4.95
C LYS A 107 -8.20 14.59 5.79
N ASN A 108 -6.97 15.07 5.85
CA ASN A 108 -6.60 16.23 6.65
C ASN A 108 -6.54 17.54 5.85
N VAL A 109 -6.71 17.46 4.51
CA VAL A 109 -6.56 18.61 3.59
C VAL A 109 -7.88 18.95 2.89
N LYS A 110 -8.85 18.03 2.84
CA LYS A 110 -10.15 18.22 2.16
C LYS A 110 -11.33 17.75 3.00
#